data_AF-A0A2H5XDG5-F1
#
_entry.id   AF-A0A2H5XDG5-F1
#
_cell.length_a   1.000
_cell.length_b   1.000
_cell.length_c   1.000
_cell.angle_alpha   90.00
_cell.angle_beta   90.00
_cell.angle_gamma   90.00
#
_symmetry.space_group_name_H-M   'P 1'
#
loop_
_entity.id
_entity.type
_entity.pdbx_description
1 polymer ?
#
loop_
_entity_poly.entity_id
_entity_poly.type
_entity_poly.pdbx_seq_one_letter_code
_entity_poly.pdbx_strand_id
1 'polypeptide(L)'
;MTQMQAARQGIVTEEMRIVAQDEGVDAEWLREQIAKGRVVIPRNINHPNYYPIGIGEGLRTKVNANIGTSPDHVDLDEELLKVEVCERYGADTIMDLSTGGDLDFIRVTILNRWRKPLGTVPIYQVAWELLREGKSITEMDPEHLFEVIERQARQGVDYMTLHCGVTREAVRIFVQQNRTCGMVSRGGSLLAHWMAHHRAENPLYEQFDRLLDICAKYDVTISLGDGLRPGAIADAGDAAQWFENFVLGELTLRAWDAGVQVMIEGPGHVPIHHIDAHIKMMKRLCYGAPIYVLGPLTCDIGAGYDHITGAIGGAIAAAAGADFLCYITPAEHLRLPDPEDVRQGIIATRIAAHSGDIAKGVKGAWERNLEMSKARYRLDWETMFALAIDPDKAREYRLMSEDYEKGVCTMCGDFCAYVSSMNTERKTLKALAEEMAQGDGNDRKRVDPKEKVLRHLREKLGSLV
;
A
#
# COMPACT_ATOMS: atom_id res chain seq x y z
N MET A 1 -4.45 -27.25 1.97
CA MET A 1 -3.03 -26.95 1.72
C MET A 1 -2.96 -25.50 1.31
N THR A 2 -2.11 -24.72 1.98
CA THR A 2 -1.90 -23.30 1.69
C THR A 2 -1.00 -23.10 0.48
N GLN A 3 -0.99 -21.89 -0.10
CA GLN A 3 -0.02 -21.55 -1.16
C GLN A 3 1.44 -21.71 -0.69
N MET A 4 1.75 -21.38 0.57
CA MET A 4 3.10 -21.57 1.13
C MET A 4 3.48 -23.05 1.26
N GLN A 5 2.55 -23.89 1.71
CA GLN A 5 2.78 -25.34 1.79
C GLN A 5 2.99 -25.95 0.41
N ALA A 6 2.16 -25.58 -0.58
CA ALA A 6 2.32 -26.01 -1.97
C ALA A 6 3.68 -25.57 -2.53
N ALA A 7 4.05 -24.31 -2.31
CA ALA A 7 5.32 -23.76 -2.73
C ALA A 7 6.50 -24.55 -2.15
N ARG A 8 6.52 -24.82 -0.85
CA ARG A 8 7.60 -25.59 -0.20
C ARG A 8 7.69 -27.05 -0.66
N GLN A 9 6.61 -27.60 -1.18
CA GLN A 9 6.58 -28.93 -1.80
C GLN A 9 7.02 -28.93 -3.27
N GLY A 10 7.43 -27.77 -3.82
CA GLY A 10 7.84 -27.65 -5.22
C GLY A 10 6.67 -27.60 -6.20
N ILE A 11 5.45 -27.30 -5.73
CA ILE A 11 4.24 -27.24 -6.56
C ILE A 11 4.02 -25.81 -7.01
N VAL A 12 3.98 -25.59 -8.32
CA VAL A 12 3.47 -24.35 -8.94
C VAL A 12 1.95 -24.48 -9.09
N THR A 13 1.21 -23.76 -8.26
CA THR A 13 -0.26 -23.71 -8.30
C THR A 13 -0.78 -22.89 -9.49
N GLU A 14 -2.08 -22.97 -9.76
CA GLU A 14 -2.67 -22.13 -10.81
C GLU A 14 -2.64 -20.64 -10.42
N GLU A 15 -2.85 -20.34 -9.15
CA GLU A 15 -2.75 -18.98 -8.64
C GLU A 15 -1.35 -18.38 -8.87
N MET A 16 -0.30 -19.16 -8.66
CA MET A 16 1.08 -18.75 -8.96
C MET A 16 1.29 -18.49 -10.46
N ARG A 17 0.71 -19.30 -11.36
CA ARG A 17 0.85 -19.08 -12.81
C ARG A 17 0.22 -17.76 -13.25
N ILE A 18 -0.99 -17.47 -12.77
CA ILE A 18 -1.71 -16.24 -13.09
C ILE A 18 -0.93 -15.02 -12.58
N VAL A 19 -0.49 -15.05 -11.31
CA VAL A 19 0.31 -13.95 -10.74
C VAL A 19 1.62 -13.76 -11.49
N ALA A 20 2.32 -14.85 -11.83
CA ALA A 20 3.57 -14.76 -12.57
C ALA A 20 3.37 -14.14 -13.97
N GLN A 21 2.28 -14.50 -14.65
CA GLN A 21 1.91 -13.92 -15.94
C GLN A 21 1.62 -12.42 -15.83
N ASP A 22 0.78 -12.01 -14.88
CA ASP A 22 0.38 -10.60 -14.69
C ASP A 22 1.56 -9.70 -14.32
N GLU A 23 2.49 -10.22 -13.53
CA GLU A 23 3.68 -9.50 -13.09
C GLU A 23 4.86 -9.65 -14.07
N GLY A 24 4.71 -10.49 -15.11
CA GLY A 24 5.73 -10.75 -16.11
C GLY A 24 7.00 -11.39 -15.54
N VAL A 25 6.86 -12.23 -14.51
CA VAL A 25 7.95 -12.96 -13.84
C VAL A 25 7.87 -14.46 -14.13
N ASP A 26 8.93 -15.20 -13.78
CA ASP A 26 8.92 -16.66 -13.90
C ASP A 26 8.11 -17.31 -12.76
N ALA A 27 7.31 -18.33 -13.08
CA ALA A 27 6.42 -18.98 -12.11
C ALA A 27 7.19 -19.81 -11.06
N GLU A 28 8.33 -20.39 -11.43
CA GLU A 28 9.18 -21.13 -10.49
C GLU A 28 9.90 -20.17 -9.54
N TRP A 29 10.38 -19.03 -10.06
CA TRP A 29 10.90 -17.95 -9.22
C TRP A 29 9.84 -17.46 -8.22
N LEU A 30 8.60 -17.23 -8.66
CA LEU A 30 7.51 -16.81 -7.79
C LEU A 30 7.23 -17.85 -6.70
N ARG A 31 7.14 -19.14 -7.07
CA ARG A 31 7.00 -20.25 -6.12
C ARG A 31 8.10 -20.21 -5.07
N GLU A 32 9.36 -19.99 -5.47
CA GLU A 32 10.47 -19.86 -4.52
C GLU A 32 10.30 -18.68 -3.56
N GLN A 33 9.83 -17.52 -4.03
CA GLN A 33 9.61 -16.37 -3.16
C GLN A 33 8.50 -16.65 -2.14
N ILE A 34 7.43 -17.33 -2.55
CA ILE A 34 6.35 -17.76 -1.65
C ILE A 34 6.86 -18.78 -0.63
N ALA A 35 7.67 -19.75 -1.05
CA ALA A 35 8.27 -20.74 -0.14
C ALA A 35 9.17 -20.10 0.92
N LYS A 36 9.85 -19.00 0.57
CA LYS A 36 10.70 -18.16 1.44
C LYS A 36 9.90 -17.14 2.26
N GLY A 37 8.59 -17.01 2.04
CA GLY A 37 7.73 -16.04 2.72
C GLY A 37 7.89 -14.58 2.28
N ARG A 38 8.59 -14.33 1.16
CA ARG A 38 8.85 -12.98 0.63
C ARG A 38 7.73 -12.45 -0.26
N VAL A 39 6.85 -13.34 -0.72
CA VAL A 39 5.64 -13.06 -1.47
C VAL A 39 4.50 -13.86 -0.87
N VAL A 40 3.32 -13.26 -0.80
CA VAL A 40 2.06 -13.93 -0.43
C VAL A 40 1.07 -13.83 -1.59
N ILE A 41 0.18 -14.83 -1.69
CA ILE A 41 -1.04 -14.79 -2.50
C ILE A 41 -2.20 -15.02 -1.53
N PRO A 42 -2.86 -13.95 -1.03
CA PRO A 42 -3.97 -14.08 -0.09
C PRO A 42 -5.17 -14.71 -0.78
N ARG A 43 -5.43 -16.00 -0.51
CA ARG A 43 -6.41 -16.79 -1.25
C ARG A 43 -7.11 -17.74 -0.30
N ASN A 44 -8.26 -17.33 0.23
CA ASN A 44 -9.09 -18.23 1.00
C ASN A 44 -9.74 -19.25 0.06
N ILE A 45 -9.78 -20.52 0.47
CA ILE A 45 -10.41 -21.61 -0.29
C ILE A 45 -11.91 -21.38 -0.59
N ASN A 46 -12.58 -20.53 0.18
CA ASN A 46 -14.02 -20.26 0.08
C ASN A 46 -14.36 -18.98 -0.69
N HIS A 47 -13.39 -18.18 -1.15
CA HIS A 47 -13.69 -16.93 -1.86
C HIS A 47 -14.26 -17.23 -3.26
N PRO A 48 -15.52 -16.83 -3.57
CA PRO A 48 -16.14 -17.12 -4.86
C PRO A 48 -15.54 -16.31 -6.02
N ASN A 49 -15.42 -16.92 -7.20
CA ASN A 49 -14.97 -16.25 -8.45
C ASN A 49 -13.62 -15.52 -8.35
N TYR A 50 -12.75 -15.98 -7.46
CA TYR A 50 -11.49 -15.34 -7.06
C TYR A 50 -10.48 -15.18 -8.21
N TYR A 51 -9.77 -14.05 -8.19
CA TYR A 51 -8.66 -13.68 -9.06
C TYR A 51 -7.42 -13.41 -8.21
N PRO A 52 -6.31 -14.15 -8.43
CA PRO A 52 -5.15 -14.11 -7.56
C PRO A 52 -4.33 -12.83 -7.72
N ILE A 53 -3.88 -12.28 -6.59
CA ILE A 53 -2.98 -11.12 -6.53
C ILE A 53 -1.77 -11.49 -5.67
N GLY A 54 -0.57 -11.35 -6.24
CA GLY A 54 0.68 -11.52 -5.51
C GLY A 54 1.16 -10.22 -4.85
N ILE A 55 1.57 -10.31 -3.60
CA ILE A 55 2.07 -9.18 -2.81
C ILE A 55 3.45 -9.53 -2.27
N GLY A 56 4.49 -8.76 -2.63
CA GLY A 56 5.83 -8.96 -2.09
C GLY A 56 6.97 -8.53 -3.01
N GLU A 57 8.18 -8.92 -2.60
CA GLU A 57 9.44 -8.49 -3.21
C GLU A 57 9.51 -8.90 -4.70
N GLY A 58 9.93 -7.96 -5.56
CA GLY A 58 10.11 -8.19 -7.00
C GLY A 58 8.82 -8.11 -7.84
N LEU A 59 7.65 -7.98 -7.20
CA LEU A 59 6.39 -7.67 -7.87
C LEU A 59 6.12 -6.15 -7.85
N ARG A 60 5.17 -5.68 -8.65
CA ARG A 60 4.70 -4.28 -8.56
C ARG A 60 4.07 -4.01 -7.20
N THR A 61 4.21 -2.79 -6.71
CA THR A 61 3.59 -2.37 -5.44
C THR A 61 2.07 -2.41 -5.56
N LYS A 62 1.40 -3.05 -4.61
CA LYS A 62 -0.06 -3.21 -4.57
C LYS A 62 -0.72 -2.10 -3.78
N VAL A 63 -2.00 -1.82 -4.07
CA VAL A 63 -2.81 -0.80 -3.39
C VAL A 63 -4.07 -1.42 -2.81
N ASN A 64 -4.30 -1.20 -1.51
CA ASN A 64 -5.54 -1.52 -0.83
C ASN A 64 -6.45 -0.30 -0.73
N ALA A 65 -7.75 -0.50 -0.90
CA ALA A 65 -8.78 0.47 -0.53
C ALA A 65 -9.60 -0.05 0.67
N ASN A 66 -9.82 0.81 1.67
CA ASN A 66 -10.71 0.48 2.78
C ASN A 66 -12.14 0.91 2.44
N ILE A 67 -13.10 0.05 2.73
CA ILE A 67 -14.52 0.36 2.67
C ILE A 67 -15.17 -0.09 3.98
N GLY A 68 -16.43 0.22 4.17
CA GLY A 68 -17.22 -0.29 5.27
C GLY A 68 -18.13 0.74 5.92
N THR A 69 -19.16 0.22 6.58
CA THR A 69 -20.16 1.00 7.29
C THR A 69 -19.69 1.42 8.69
N SER A 70 -20.43 2.34 9.31
CA SER A 70 -20.29 2.69 10.72
C SER A 70 -21.63 2.57 11.46
N PRO A 71 -21.63 2.62 12.80
CA PRO A 71 -22.87 2.65 13.57
C PRO A 71 -23.84 3.78 13.17
N ASP A 72 -23.30 4.90 12.69
CA ASP A 72 -24.08 6.10 12.33
C ASP A 72 -24.46 6.13 10.84
N HIS A 73 -23.83 5.32 10.00
CA HIS A 73 -24.07 5.29 8.54
C HIS A 73 -23.95 3.87 8.00
N VAL A 74 -25.11 3.23 7.79
CA VAL A 74 -25.25 1.86 7.28
C VAL A 74 -25.99 1.92 5.94
N ASP A 75 -25.23 2.07 4.85
CA ASP A 75 -25.76 2.10 3.48
C ASP A 75 -25.00 1.07 2.62
N LEU A 76 -25.63 -0.09 2.39
CA LEU A 76 -25.02 -1.15 1.59
C LEU A 76 -24.90 -0.77 0.11
N ASP A 77 -25.84 0.01 -0.43
CA ASP A 77 -25.79 0.41 -1.83
C ASP A 77 -24.60 1.35 -2.07
N GLU A 78 -24.33 2.26 -1.13
CA GLU A 78 -23.13 3.10 -1.17
C GLU A 78 -21.83 2.28 -1.07
N GLU A 79 -21.77 1.28 -0.19
CA GLU A 79 -20.60 0.41 -0.08
C GLU A 79 -20.38 -0.40 -1.37
N LEU A 80 -21.45 -0.85 -2.03
CA LEU A 80 -21.35 -1.51 -3.34
C LEU A 80 -20.88 -0.56 -4.44
N LEU A 81 -21.28 0.72 -4.42
CA LEU A 81 -20.72 1.73 -5.32
C LEU A 81 -19.23 1.94 -5.08
N LYS A 82 -18.77 1.92 -3.81
CA LYS A 82 -17.33 1.99 -3.50
C LYS A 82 -16.57 0.78 -4.04
N VAL A 83 -17.16 -0.43 -4.00
CA VAL A 83 -16.58 -1.63 -4.64
C VAL A 83 -16.45 -1.44 -6.16
N GLU A 84 -17.46 -0.88 -6.83
CA GLU A 84 -17.40 -0.57 -8.26
C GLU A 84 -16.31 0.46 -8.60
N VAL A 85 -16.15 1.49 -7.78
CA VAL A 85 -15.05 2.47 -7.87
C VAL A 85 -13.70 1.77 -7.71
N CYS A 86 -13.57 0.88 -6.71
CA CYS A 86 -12.34 0.10 -6.49
C CYS A 86 -11.97 -0.73 -7.71
N GLU A 87 -12.95 -1.40 -8.34
CA GLU A 87 -12.69 -2.21 -9.53
C GLU A 87 -12.29 -1.34 -10.74
N ARG A 88 -13.03 -0.24 -10.98
CA ARG A 88 -12.80 0.66 -12.12
C ARG A 88 -11.44 1.36 -12.07
N TYR A 89 -11.07 1.89 -10.91
CA TYR A 89 -9.81 2.64 -10.73
C TYR A 89 -8.65 1.76 -10.24
N GLY A 90 -8.92 0.46 -10.18
CA GLY A 90 -7.90 -0.57 -10.17
C GLY A 90 -7.28 -0.83 -8.82
N ALA A 91 -8.01 -0.76 -7.70
CA ALA A 91 -7.53 -1.30 -6.42
C ALA A 91 -7.12 -2.78 -6.59
N ASP A 92 -6.05 -3.19 -5.92
CA ASP A 92 -5.55 -4.57 -5.97
C ASP A 92 -6.25 -5.47 -4.94
N THR A 93 -6.61 -4.87 -3.81
CA THR A 93 -7.37 -5.51 -2.73
C THR A 93 -8.35 -4.48 -2.15
N ILE A 94 -9.33 -4.98 -1.41
CA ILE A 94 -10.12 -4.14 -0.50
C ILE A 94 -10.06 -4.70 0.92
N MET A 95 -10.36 -3.86 1.90
CA MET A 95 -10.71 -4.32 3.24
C MET A 95 -12.11 -3.86 3.61
N ASP A 96 -12.91 -4.79 4.12
CA ASP A 96 -14.18 -4.48 4.77
C ASP A 96 -13.91 -4.18 6.25
N LEU A 97 -13.97 -2.89 6.59
CA LEU A 97 -13.79 -2.36 7.94
C LEU A 97 -15.12 -1.97 8.59
N SER A 98 -16.23 -2.53 8.11
CA SER A 98 -17.57 -2.25 8.60
C SER A 98 -17.71 -2.46 10.12
N THR A 99 -18.38 -1.51 10.76
CA THR A 99 -18.63 -1.48 12.20
C THR A 99 -20.10 -1.16 12.55
N GLY A 100 -20.99 -1.18 11.56
CA GLY A 100 -22.43 -0.98 11.77
C GLY A 100 -23.29 -1.86 10.86
N GLY A 101 -24.48 -2.22 11.34
CA GLY A 101 -25.44 -3.05 10.60
C GLY A 101 -25.21 -4.57 10.75
N ASP A 102 -25.67 -5.34 9.76
CA ASP A 102 -25.44 -6.78 9.67
C ASP A 102 -24.12 -7.06 8.96
N LEU A 103 -23.05 -7.18 9.73
CA LEU A 103 -21.69 -7.31 9.21
C LEU A 103 -21.47 -8.61 8.42
N ASP A 104 -22.17 -9.69 8.79
CA ASP A 104 -22.08 -10.95 8.04
C ASP A 104 -22.75 -10.81 6.67
N PHE A 105 -23.94 -10.22 6.62
CA PHE A 105 -24.65 -9.99 5.37
C PHE A 105 -23.90 -9.01 4.45
N ILE A 106 -23.43 -7.89 4.99
CA ILE A 106 -22.66 -6.89 4.24
C ILE A 106 -21.42 -7.53 3.61
N ARG A 107 -20.60 -8.20 4.42
CA ARG A 107 -19.35 -8.80 3.97
C ARG A 107 -19.54 -9.90 2.93
N VAL A 108 -20.51 -10.80 3.14
CA VAL A 108 -20.82 -11.85 2.16
C VAL A 108 -21.31 -11.22 0.85
N THR A 109 -22.09 -10.14 0.91
CA THR A 109 -22.53 -9.41 -0.29
C THR A 109 -21.33 -8.82 -1.05
N ILE A 110 -20.38 -8.20 -0.33
CA ILE A 110 -19.15 -7.66 -0.92
C ILE A 110 -18.28 -8.78 -1.53
N LEU A 111 -18.06 -9.89 -0.82
CA LEU A 111 -17.30 -11.05 -1.32
C LEU A 111 -17.88 -11.64 -2.62
N ASN A 112 -19.20 -11.57 -2.81
CA ASN A 112 -19.82 -12.03 -4.06
C ASN A 112 -19.63 -11.06 -5.24
N ARG A 113 -19.24 -9.80 -4.97
CA ARG A 113 -19.06 -8.74 -5.98
C ARG A 113 -17.59 -8.46 -6.28
N TRP A 114 -16.75 -8.49 -5.26
CA TRP A 114 -15.32 -8.29 -5.35
C TRP A 114 -14.62 -9.61 -5.64
N ARG A 115 -13.83 -9.67 -6.73
CA ARG A 115 -13.20 -10.93 -7.17
C ARG A 115 -11.74 -11.06 -6.73
N LYS A 116 -11.11 -10.02 -6.21
CA LYS A 116 -9.68 -10.04 -5.79
C LYS A 116 -9.60 -10.24 -4.28
N PRO A 117 -8.44 -10.21 -3.62
CA PRO A 117 -8.37 -10.40 -2.17
C PRO A 117 -9.19 -9.37 -1.38
N LEU A 118 -9.93 -9.86 -0.39
CA LEU A 118 -10.67 -9.09 0.60
C LEU A 118 -10.09 -9.34 2.00
N GLY A 119 -9.77 -8.25 2.70
CA GLY A 119 -9.29 -8.28 4.08
C GLY A 119 -10.31 -7.81 5.09
N THR A 120 -10.09 -8.15 6.36
CA THR A 120 -10.90 -7.67 7.49
C THR A 120 -10.06 -7.44 8.74
N VAL A 121 -10.66 -6.81 9.75
CA VAL A 121 -10.14 -6.73 11.11
C VAL A 121 -11.14 -7.40 12.06
N PRO A 122 -11.01 -8.71 12.37
CA PRO A 122 -12.06 -9.48 13.06
C PRO A 122 -12.53 -8.90 14.41
N ILE A 123 -11.63 -8.27 15.17
CA ILE A 123 -11.96 -7.62 16.46
C ILE A 123 -13.00 -6.49 16.31
N TYR A 124 -13.16 -5.89 15.13
CA TYR A 124 -14.20 -4.88 14.89
C TYR A 124 -15.60 -5.48 14.94
N GLN A 125 -15.79 -6.67 14.37
CA GLN A 125 -17.07 -7.36 14.44
C GLN A 125 -17.39 -7.81 15.86
N VAL A 126 -16.40 -8.31 16.60
CA VAL A 126 -16.57 -8.66 18.02
C VAL A 126 -17.02 -7.43 18.82
N ALA A 127 -16.35 -6.29 18.65
CA ALA A 127 -16.70 -5.05 19.35
C ALA A 127 -18.12 -4.57 18.99
N TRP A 128 -18.53 -4.68 17.72
CA TRP A 128 -19.87 -4.32 17.29
C TRP A 128 -20.95 -5.24 17.86
N GLU A 129 -20.70 -6.56 17.87
CA GLU A 129 -21.64 -7.54 18.43
C GLU A 129 -21.84 -7.33 19.94
N LEU A 130 -20.76 -7.10 20.69
CA LEU A 130 -20.85 -6.76 22.11
C LEU A 130 -21.62 -5.46 22.34
N LEU A 131 -21.35 -4.42 21.54
CA LEU A 131 -22.05 -3.14 21.66
C LEU A 131 -23.57 -3.30 21.44
N ARG A 132 -23.99 -4.14 20.49
CA ARG A 132 -25.40 -4.45 20.24
C ARG A 132 -26.07 -5.19 21.40
N GLU A 133 -25.29 -5.91 22.20
CA GLU A 133 -25.74 -6.55 23.44
C GLU A 133 -25.70 -5.60 24.65
N GLY A 134 -25.29 -4.34 24.48
CA GLY A 134 -25.10 -3.38 25.56
C GLY A 134 -23.85 -3.65 26.40
N LYS A 135 -22.92 -4.45 25.89
CA LYS A 135 -21.66 -4.81 26.54
C LYS A 135 -20.50 -3.97 26.02
N SER A 136 -19.48 -3.83 26.85
CA SER A 136 -18.22 -3.18 26.48
C SER A 136 -17.18 -4.20 26.01
N ILE A 137 -16.11 -3.73 25.36
CA ILE A 137 -15.02 -4.62 24.92
C ILE A 137 -14.36 -5.36 26.08
N THR A 138 -14.38 -4.83 27.31
CA THR A 138 -13.84 -5.54 28.48
C THR A 138 -14.64 -6.79 28.83
N GLU A 139 -15.87 -6.93 28.35
CA GLU A 139 -16.71 -8.11 28.59
C GLU A 139 -16.56 -9.18 27.49
N MET A 140 -15.66 -8.96 26.52
CA MET A 140 -15.35 -9.93 25.48
C MET A 140 -14.84 -11.24 26.09
N ASP A 141 -15.46 -12.36 25.71
CA ASP A 141 -14.89 -13.70 25.86
C ASP A 141 -13.89 -13.93 24.72
N PRO A 142 -12.61 -14.27 24.99
CA PRO A 142 -11.66 -14.64 23.94
C PRO A 142 -12.18 -15.70 22.97
N GLU A 143 -13.07 -16.61 23.41
CA GLU A 143 -13.66 -17.61 22.52
C GLU A 143 -14.47 -16.96 21.39
N HIS A 144 -15.25 -15.91 21.70
CA HIS A 144 -16.02 -15.17 20.71
C HIS A 144 -15.13 -14.54 19.63
N LEU A 145 -13.93 -14.06 19.99
CA LEU A 145 -12.95 -13.57 19.01
C LEU A 145 -12.50 -14.66 18.04
N PHE A 146 -12.17 -15.85 18.53
CA PHE A 146 -11.79 -16.98 17.67
C PHE A 146 -12.97 -17.50 16.83
N GLU A 147 -14.18 -17.50 17.37
CA GLU A 147 -15.40 -17.84 16.63
C GLU A 147 -15.62 -16.87 15.46
N VAL A 148 -15.46 -15.55 15.67
CA VAL A 148 -15.56 -14.55 14.62
C VAL A 148 -14.48 -14.74 13.56
N ILE A 149 -13.23 -14.99 13.96
CA ILE A 149 -12.12 -15.27 13.03
C ILE A 149 -12.46 -16.49 12.16
N GLU A 150 -12.89 -17.60 12.76
CA GLU A 150 -13.23 -18.79 11.97
C GLU A 150 -14.49 -18.56 11.12
N ARG A 151 -15.49 -17.82 11.62
CA ARG A 151 -16.70 -17.47 10.86
C ARG A 151 -16.37 -16.67 9.60
N GLN A 152 -15.48 -15.67 9.71
CA GLN A 152 -15.01 -14.90 8.56
C GLN A 152 -14.17 -15.73 7.59
N ALA A 153 -13.35 -16.65 8.10
CA ALA A 153 -12.60 -17.58 7.25
C ALA A 153 -13.53 -18.53 6.48
N ARG A 154 -14.64 -18.97 7.08
CA ARG A 154 -15.68 -19.75 6.38
C ARG A 154 -16.41 -18.96 5.30
N GLN A 155 -16.59 -17.64 5.50
CA GLN A 155 -17.23 -16.77 4.50
C GLN A 155 -16.36 -16.54 3.26
N GLY A 156 -15.02 -16.61 3.39
CA GLY A 156 -14.10 -16.44 2.26
C GLY A 156 -13.14 -15.26 2.38
N VAL A 157 -12.97 -14.66 3.56
CA VAL A 157 -11.99 -13.58 3.79
C VAL A 157 -10.56 -14.09 3.54
N ASP A 158 -9.79 -13.42 2.69
CA ASP A 158 -8.47 -13.87 2.23
C ASP A 158 -7.32 -13.53 3.17
N TYR A 159 -7.42 -12.39 3.84
CA TYR A 159 -6.46 -12.00 4.85
C TYR A 159 -7.11 -11.28 6.02
N MET A 160 -6.50 -11.39 7.19
CA MET A 160 -7.02 -10.78 8.40
C MET A 160 -5.94 -9.99 9.10
N THR A 161 -6.25 -8.74 9.41
CA THR A 161 -5.45 -7.90 10.29
C THR A 161 -5.63 -8.36 11.73
N LEU A 162 -4.57 -8.94 12.28
CA LEU A 162 -4.56 -9.57 13.60
C LEU A 162 -3.47 -8.91 14.42
N HIS A 163 -3.87 -8.19 15.46
CA HIS A 163 -3.00 -7.35 16.30
C HIS A 163 -2.28 -8.18 17.37
N CYS A 164 -1.59 -9.23 16.94
CA CYS A 164 -0.92 -10.19 17.82
C CYS A 164 0.33 -9.59 18.49
N GLY A 165 0.88 -8.49 17.95
CA GLY A 165 2.05 -7.80 18.50
C GLY A 165 1.78 -6.93 19.74
N VAL A 166 0.52 -6.64 20.04
CA VAL A 166 0.12 -5.86 21.24
C VAL A 166 0.16 -6.76 22.47
N THR A 167 1.35 -7.08 22.95
CA THR A 167 1.56 -7.89 24.16
C THR A 167 1.56 -7.03 25.42
N ARG A 168 1.47 -7.64 26.61
CA ARG A 168 1.56 -6.90 27.88
C ARG A 168 2.86 -6.14 28.00
N GLU A 169 3.95 -6.72 27.50
CA GLU A 169 5.25 -6.07 27.48
C GLU A 169 5.28 -4.89 26.50
N ALA A 170 4.65 -5.03 25.34
CA ALA A 170 4.50 -3.93 24.39
C ALA A 170 3.69 -2.77 25.00
N VAL A 171 2.60 -3.07 25.71
CA VAL A 171 1.80 -2.08 26.46
C VAL A 171 2.61 -1.45 27.60
N ARG A 172 3.45 -2.23 28.31
CA ARG A 172 4.34 -1.71 29.36
C ARG A 172 5.33 -0.70 28.80
N ILE A 173 5.90 -0.95 27.63
CA ILE A 173 6.81 -0.02 26.95
C ILE A 173 6.06 1.21 26.44
N PHE A 174 4.87 1.01 25.86
CA PHE A 174 3.98 2.07 25.39
C PHE A 174 3.65 3.10 26.48
N VAL A 175 3.26 2.66 27.68
CA VAL A 175 2.92 3.60 28.78
C VAL A 175 4.13 4.37 29.33
N GLN A 176 5.35 3.95 28.98
CA GLN A 176 6.58 4.67 29.29
C GLN A 176 6.93 5.72 28.22
N GLN A 177 6.27 5.66 27.05
CA GLN A 177 6.42 6.66 26.00
C GLN A 177 5.51 7.85 26.29
N ASN A 178 6.00 9.05 25.99
CA ASN A 178 5.20 10.26 26.07
C ASN A 178 4.65 10.63 24.69
N ARG A 179 3.82 9.74 24.13
CA ARG A 179 3.24 9.92 22.78
C ARG A 179 2.27 11.10 22.74
N THR A 180 2.32 11.83 21.64
CA THR A 180 1.43 12.95 21.33
C THR A 180 0.01 12.47 21.06
N CYS A 181 -0.14 11.39 20.28
CA CYS A 181 -1.45 10.85 19.89
C CYS A 181 -1.78 9.50 20.54
N GLY A 182 -0.99 9.04 21.52
CA GLY A 182 -1.22 7.77 22.22
C GLY A 182 -1.29 6.57 21.27
N MET A 183 -2.30 5.71 21.45
CA MET A 183 -2.53 4.52 20.62
C MET A 183 -3.68 4.79 19.65
N VAL A 184 -3.34 4.89 18.35
CA VAL A 184 -4.32 5.23 17.30
C VAL A 184 -4.85 4.04 16.53
N SER A 185 -4.30 2.83 16.74
CA SER A 185 -4.90 1.62 16.20
C SER A 185 -6.19 1.29 16.95
N ARG A 186 -7.32 1.24 16.24
CA ARG A 186 -8.60 0.80 16.82
C ARG A 186 -8.50 -0.64 17.34
N GLY A 187 -7.95 -1.57 16.54
CA GLY A 187 -7.84 -2.96 16.96
C GLY A 187 -6.83 -3.15 18.10
N GLY A 188 -5.70 -2.45 18.05
CA GLY A 188 -4.71 -2.44 19.13
C GLY A 188 -5.28 -1.89 20.44
N SER A 189 -6.01 -0.79 20.39
CA SER A 189 -6.60 -0.16 21.58
C SER A 189 -7.72 -0.99 22.21
N LEU A 190 -8.56 -1.64 21.40
CA LEU A 190 -9.59 -2.58 21.90
C LEU A 190 -8.97 -3.73 22.70
N LEU A 191 -7.90 -4.35 22.18
CA LEU A 191 -7.20 -5.44 22.86
C LEU A 191 -6.44 -4.96 24.09
N ALA A 192 -5.73 -3.84 24.01
CA ALA A 192 -5.03 -3.26 25.15
C ALA A 192 -6.01 -2.93 26.31
N HIS A 193 -7.20 -2.43 25.98
CA HIS A 193 -8.24 -2.14 26.96
C HIS A 193 -8.77 -3.42 27.62
N TRP A 194 -9.03 -4.48 26.85
CA TRP A 194 -9.41 -5.79 27.39
C TRP A 194 -8.33 -6.37 28.31
N MET A 195 -7.06 -6.33 27.89
CA MET A 195 -5.92 -6.83 28.67
C MET A 195 -5.76 -6.08 29.99
N ALA A 196 -5.93 -4.75 29.97
CA ALA A 196 -5.82 -3.92 31.18
C ALA A 196 -6.91 -4.27 32.21
N HIS A 197 -8.13 -4.52 31.75
CA HIS A 197 -9.25 -4.89 32.62
C HIS A 197 -9.05 -6.28 33.25
N HIS A 198 -8.65 -7.28 32.46
CA HIS A 198 -8.51 -8.67 32.91
C HIS A 198 -7.15 -9.01 33.51
N ARG A 199 -6.16 -8.12 33.39
CA ARG A 199 -4.75 -8.37 33.75
C ARG A 199 -4.19 -9.62 33.05
N ALA A 200 -4.65 -9.85 31.82
CA ALA A 200 -4.33 -11.01 30.99
C ALA A 200 -3.44 -10.62 29.81
N GLU A 201 -2.81 -11.63 29.18
CA GLU A 201 -2.10 -11.44 27.92
C GLU A 201 -3.08 -11.31 26.75
N ASN A 202 -2.63 -10.75 25.64
CA ASN A 202 -3.41 -10.69 24.41
C ASN A 202 -3.81 -12.10 23.95
N PRO A 203 -5.11 -12.41 23.81
CA PRO A 203 -5.55 -13.75 23.47
C PRO A 203 -5.05 -14.22 22.10
N LEU A 204 -4.80 -13.29 21.16
CA LEU A 204 -4.23 -13.61 19.84
C LEU A 204 -2.75 -14.00 19.92
N TYR A 205 -2.01 -13.44 20.88
CA TYR A 205 -0.61 -13.79 21.13
C TYR A 205 -0.49 -15.10 21.92
N GLU A 206 -1.24 -15.21 23.02
CA GLU A 206 -1.21 -16.38 23.91
C GLU A 206 -1.67 -17.66 23.20
N GLN A 207 -2.70 -17.55 22.36
CA GLN A 207 -3.26 -18.68 21.59
C GLN A 207 -2.91 -18.60 20.10
N PHE A 208 -1.71 -18.10 19.76
CA PHE A 208 -1.31 -17.93 18.36
C PHE A 208 -1.32 -19.25 17.57
N ASP A 209 -1.00 -20.40 18.19
CA ASP A 209 -1.02 -21.68 17.48
C ASP A 209 -2.45 -22.08 17.04
N ARG A 210 -3.46 -21.78 17.87
CA ARG A 210 -4.88 -21.95 17.51
C ARG A 210 -5.27 -21.05 16.33
N LEU A 211 -4.75 -19.83 16.30
CA LEU A 211 -4.94 -18.91 15.17
C LEU A 211 -4.35 -19.48 13.88
N LEU A 212 -3.14 -20.04 13.96
CA LEU A 212 -2.47 -20.70 12.84
C LEU A 212 -3.27 -21.90 12.31
N ASP A 213 -3.85 -22.72 13.20
CA ASP A 213 -4.71 -23.84 12.79
C ASP A 213 -5.92 -23.38 11.97
N ILE A 214 -6.57 -22.29 12.38
CA ILE A 214 -7.70 -21.70 11.64
C ILE A 214 -7.20 -21.18 10.28
N CYS A 215 -6.14 -20.36 10.26
CA CYS A 215 -5.61 -19.79 9.03
C CYS A 215 -5.15 -20.86 8.03
N ALA A 216 -4.45 -21.90 8.49
CA ALA A 216 -3.98 -23.00 7.65
C ALA A 216 -5.12 -23.83 7.06
N LYS A 217 -6.22 -24.00 7.79
CA LYS A 217 -7.41 -24.73 7.34
C LYS A 217 -8.07 -24.10 6.11
N TYR A 218 -8.09 -22.77 6.03
CA TYR A 218 -8.77 -22.02 4.97
C TYR A 218 -7.82 -21.28 4.01
N ASP A 219 -6.50 -21.32 4.24
CA ASP A 219 -5.48 -20.53 3.51
C ASP A 219 -5.68 -19.01 3.65
N VAL A 220 -6.06 -18.58 4.86
CA VAL A 220 -6.11 -17.15 5.21
C VAL A 220 -4.69 -16.66 5.45
N THR A 221 -4.31 -15.58 4.78
CA THR A 221 -3.05 -14.88 5.03
C THR A 221 -3.18 -14.01 6.28
N ILE A 222 -2.19 -14.07 7.18
CA ILE A 222 -2.17 -13.21 8.36
C ILE A 222 -1.54 -11.86 7.97
N SER A 223 -2.31 -10.79 8.12
CA SER A 223 -1.75 -9.43 8.14
C SER A 223 -1.45 -9.10 9.61
N LEU A 224 -0.19 -9.19 10.00
CA LEU A 224 0.22 -8.92 11.38
C LEU A 224 0.11 -7.41 11.64
N GLY A 225 -0.92 -7.03 12.40
CA GLY A 225 -1.37 -5.65 12.58
C GLY A 225 -0.44 -4.81 13.45
N ASP A 226 -0.37 -3.51 13.16
CA ASP A 226 0.48 -2.52 13.81
C ASP A 226 -0.26 -1.76 14.93
N GLY A 227 -0.62 -2.48 15.99
CA GLY A 227 -1.39 -1.93 17.11
C GLY A 227 -0.76 -0.74 17.80
N LEU A 228 0.56 -0.61 17.74
CA LEU A 228 1.34 0.49 18.30
C LEU A 228 1.95 1.39 17.22
N ARG A 229 1.34 1.49 16.03
CA ARG A 229 1.78 2.48 15.03
C ARG A 229 1.70 3.93 15.55
N PRO A 230 2.55 4.83 15.03
CA PRO A 230 2.50 6.26 15.35
C PRO A 230 1.31 6.95 14.66
N GLY A 231 0.58 7.76 15.45
CA GLY A 231 -0.53 8.60 14.98
C GLY A 231 -0.18 10.09 14.86
N ALA A 232 1.08 10.43 15.05
CA ALA A 232 1.66 11.74 14.80
C ALA A 232 3.10 11.55 14.35
N ILE A 233 3.62 12.48 13.55
CA ILE A 233 5.04 12.44 13.14
C ILE A 233 5.99 12.51 14.33
N ALA A 234 5.54 13.07 15.46
CA ALA A 234 6.30 13.16 16.71
C ALA A 234 6.46 11.80 17.41
N ASP A 235 5.57 10.84 17.14
CA ASP A 235 5.57 9.51 17.77
C ASP A 235 6.34 8.48 16.92
N ALA A 236 6.79 8.87 15.73
CA ALA A 236 7.39 7.98 14.75
C ALA A 236 8.76 7.45 15.19
N GLY A 237 8.87 6.12 15.25
CA GLY A 237 10.10 5.42 15.57
C GLY A 237 10.37 5.30 17.07
N ASP A 238 9.36 5.44 17.92
CA ASP A 238 9.49 5.25 19.36
C ASP A 238 9.70 3.77 19.75
N ALA A 239 10.04 3.55 21.03
CA ALA A 239 10.36 2.20 21.50
C ALA A 239 9.17 1.23 21.43
N ALA A 240 7.94 1.74 21.56
CA ALA A 240 6.73 0.93 21.52
C ALA A 240 6.48 0.38 20.11
N GLN A 241 6.63 1.22 19.08
CA GLN A 241 6.53 0.81 17.69
C GLN A 241 7.58 -0.27 17.36
N TRP A 242 8.84 -0.06 17.75
CA TRP A 242 9.91 -1.01 17.44
C TRP A 242 9.79 -2.32 18.20
N PHE A 243 9.34 -2.28 19.45
CA PHE A 243 9.10 -3.49 20.22
C PHE A 243 8.01 -4.35 19.59
N GLU A 244 6.90 -3.73 19.15
CA GLU A 244 5.86 -4.48 18.42
C GLU A 244 6.44 -5.14 17.16
N ASN A 245 7.19 -4.41 16.34
CA ASN A 245 7.83 -4.95 15.13
C ASN A 245 8.74 -6.16 15.42
N PHE A 246 9.46 -6.16 16.54
CA PHE A 246 10.24 -7.32 16.97
C PHE A 246 9.35 -8.54 17.26
N VAL A 247 8.23 -8.34 17.96
CA VAL A 247 7.24 -9.40 18.20
C VAL A 247 6.63 -9.90 16.90
N LEU A 248 6.29 -9.01 15.95
CA LEU A 248 5.75 -9.41 14.65
C LEU A 248 6.76 -10.29 13.87
N GLY A 249 8.06 -9.99 13.98
CA GLY A 249 9.11 -10.83 13.41
C GLY A 249 9.14 -12.25 14.02
N GLU A 250 9.02 -12.38 15.34
CA GLU A 250 8.91 -13.68 16.01
C GLU A 250 7.68 -14.47 15.51
N LEU A 251 6.51 -13.82 15.47
CA LEU A 251 5.26 -14.44 15.04
C LEU A 251 5.28 -14.83 13.55
N THR A 252 6.02 -14.09 12.72
CA THR A 252 6.23 -14.43 11.31
C THR A 252 6.90 -15.80 11.16
N LEU A 253 7.97 -16.07 11.93
CA LEU A 253 8.65 -17.36 11.87
C LEU A 253 7.74 -18.50 12.31
N ARG A 254 6.98 -18.31 13.39
CA ARG A 254 6.02 -19.31 13.89
C ARG A 254 4.94 -19.61 12.85
N ALA A 255 4.39 -18.59 12.21
CA ALA A 255 3.40 -18.75 11.16
C ALA A 255 3.97 -19.45 9.93
N TRP A 256 5.20 -19.09 9.53
CA TRP A 256 5.89 -19.76 8.45
C TRP A 256 6.16 -21.23 8.76
N ASP A 257 6.53 -21.59 9.98
CA ASP A 257 6.71 -23.00 10.37
C ASP A 257 5.41 -23.81 10.25
N ALA A 258 4.25 -23.19 10.55
CA ALA A 258 2.92 -23.76 10.31
C ALA A 258 2.49 -23.75 8.83
N GLY A 259 3.27 -23.12 7.94
CA GLY A 259 2.96 -22.97 6.52
C GLY A 259 1.84 -21.97 6.26
N VAL A 260 1.64 -21.00 7.14
CA VAL A 260 0.69 -19.90 6.98
C VAL A 260 1.40 -18.69 6.37
N GLN A 261 0.77 -18.07 5.37
CA GLN A 261 1.28 -16.87 4.70
C GLN A 261 1.16 -15.65 5.62
N VAL A 262 2.16 -14.76 5.60
CA VAL A 262 2.22 -13.57 6.47
C VAL A 262 2.65 -12.33 5.69
N MET A 263 2.00 -11.21 5.98
CA MET A 263 2.51 -9.85 5.69
C MET A 263 2.48 -9.01 6.98
N ILE A 264 3.26 -7.94 7.01
CA ILE A 264 3.45 -7.09 8.19
C ILE A 264 2.86 -5.71 7.95
N GLU A 265 1.97 -5.27 8.83
CA GLU A 265 1.49 -3.89 8.82
C GLU A 265 2.51 -2.96 9.44
N GLY A 266 2.56 -1.74 8.92
CA GLY A 266 3.53 -0.73 9.30
C GLY A 266 2.96 0.69 9.32
N PRO A 267 3.78 1.65 9.78
CA PRO A 267 3.32 2.87 10.41
C PRO A 267 2.41 3.76 9.55
N GLY A 268 1.62 4.58 10.27
CA GLY A 268 0.76 5.61 9.71
C GLY A 268 1.47 6.96 9.53
N HIS A 269 1.90 7.63 10.62
CA HIS A 269 2.49 8.97 10.52
C HIS A 269 4.02 8.91 10.69
N VAL A 270 4.77 9.29 9.65
CA VAL A 270 6.23 9.21 9.64
C VAL A 270 6.82 10.36 8.84
N PRO A 271 7.68 11.22 9.43
CA PRO A 271 8.31 12.30 8.68
C PRO A 271 9.29 11.73 7.63
N ILE A 272 9.41 12.40 6.48
CA ILE A 272 10.14 11.92 5.29
C ILE A 272 11.52 11.30 5.59
N HIS A 273 12.29 11.95 6.47
CA HIS A 273 13.66 11.54 6.79
C HIS A 273 13.76 10.21 7.56
N HIS A 274 12.65 9.66 8.07
CA HIS A 274 12.60 8.38 8.77
C HIS A 274 12.05 7.22 7.93
N ILE A 275 11.33 7.50 6.83
CA ILE A 275 10.58 6.47 6.09
C ILE A 275 11.49 5.37 5.53
N ASP A 276 12.58 5.73 4.85
CA ASP A 276 13.50 4.76 4.23
C ASP A 276 14.09 3.78 5.26
N ALA A 277 14.57 4.33 6.39
CA ALA A 277 15.10 3.54 7.48
C ALA A 277 14.02 2.65 8.12
N HIS A 278 12.79 3.16 8.25
CA HIS A 278 11.67 2.39 8.79
C HIS A 278 11.39 1.14 7.98
N ILE A 279 11.16 1.29 6.67
CA ILE A 279 10.83 0.16 5.79
C ILE A 279 11.96 -0.87 5.76
N LYS A 280 13.21 -0.42 5.62
CA LYS A 280 14.37 -1.33 5.59
C LYS A 280 14.55 -2.08 6.91
N MET A 281 14.30 -1.43 8.04
CA MET A 281 14.38 -2.08 9.35
C MET A 281 13.28 -3.12 9.51
N MET A 282 12.02 -2.79 9.17
CA MET A 282 10.90 -3.73 9.21
C MET A 282 11.17 -4.97 8.36
N LYS A 283 11.62 -4.77 7.11
CA LYS A 283 12.04 -5.88 6.22
C LYS A 283 13.09 -6.78 6.88
N ARG A 284 14.04 -6.20 7.62
CA ARG A 284 15.12 -6.95 8.26
C ARG A 284 14.66 -7.69 9.51
N LEU A 285 13.84 -7.05 10.35
CA LEU A 285 13.27 -7.64 11.57
C LEU A 285 12.27 -8.75 11.26
N CYS A 286 11.56 -8.64 10.14
CA CYS A 286 10.53 -9.59 9.72
C CYS A 286 10.98 -10.45 8.53
N TYR A 287 12.29 -10.69 8.39
CA TYR A 287 12.87 -11.69 7.48
C TYR A 287 12.51 -11.55 5.99
N GLY A 288 12.17 -10.34 5.55
CA GLY A 288 11.78 -10.04 4.18
C GLY A 288 10.31 -10.28 3.87
N ALA A 289 9.47 -10.55 4.87
CA ALA A 289 8.01 -10.62 4.70
C ALA A 289 7.48 -9.35 3.98
N PRO A 290 6.38 -9.46 3.20
CA PRO A 290 5.76 -8.31 2.57
C PRO A 290 5.38 -7.24 3.61
N ILE A 291 5.69 -5.97 3.30
CA ILE A 291 5.39 -4.83 4.17
C ILE A 291 4.20 -4.07 3.60
N TYR A 292 3.18 -3.89 4.46
CA TYR A 292 1.93 -3.21 4.21
C TYR A 292 1.84 -1.93 5.04
N VAL A 293 1.85 -0.75 4.42
CA VAL A 293 1.85 0.53 5.17
C VAL A 293 0.64 1.41 4.87
N LEU A 294 0.19 2.17 5.87
CA LEU A 294 -0.89 3.15 5.72
C LEU A 294 -0.32 4.53 5.38
N GLY A 295 -0.20 4.86 4.09
CA GLY A 295 0.57 6.02 3.63
C GLY A 295 2.05 5.68 3.53
N PRO A 296 2.94 6.19 4.41
CA PRO A 296 2.68 7.00 5.61
C PRO A 296 2.39 8.49 5.35
N LEU A 297 1.69 9.16 6.27
CA LEU A 297 1.54 10.62 6.28
C LEU A 297 2.86 11.28 6.67
N THR A 298 3.34 12.21 5.82
CA THR A 298 4.61 12.91 6.05
C THR A 298 4.51 14.14 6.94
N CYS A 299 3.31 14.65 7.16
CA CYS A 299 3.01 15.78 8.05
C CYS A 299 1.56 15.71 8.56
N ASP A 300 1.31 16.27 9.74
CA ASP A 300 0.01 16.17 10.43
C ASP A 300 -0.90 17.37 10.19
N ILE A 301 -0.46 18.33 9.37
CA ILE A 301 -1.20 19.57 9.07
C ILE A 301 -1.93 19.50 7.71
N GLY A 302 -2.11 18.28 7.19
CA GLY A 302 -2.67 18.00 5.87
C GLY A 302 -4.15 17.62 5.85
N ALA A 303 -4.87 17.69 6.97
CA ALA A 303 -6.27 17.25 7.06
C ALA A 303 -7.15 17.81 5.91
N GLY A 304 -7.93 16.93 5.27
CA GLY A 304 -8.65 17.23 4.01
C GLY A 304 -7.83 16.96 2.73
N TYR A 305 -6.51 16.81 2.87
CA TYR A 305 -5.55 16.53 1.82
C TYR A 305 -4.61 15.38 2.19
N ASP A 306 -5.01 14.53 3.14
CA ASP A 306 -4.14 13.47 3.65
C ASP A 306 -3.84 12.38 2.61
N HIS A 307 -4.69 12.24 1.59
CA HIS A 307 -4.35 11.45 0.39
C HIS A 307 -3.08 11.94 -0.32
N ILE A 308 -2.76 13.25 -0.26
CA ILE A 308 -1.54 13.83 -0.82
C ILE A 308 -0.35 13.61 0.12
N THR A 309 -0.51 13.91 1.42
CA THR A 309 0.57 13.71 2.40
C THR A 309 0.96 12.22 2.47
N GLY A 310 -0.05 11.34 2.44
CA GLY A 310 0.07 9.90 2.34
C GLY A 310 0.73 9.43 1.05
N ALA A 311 0.40 10.01 -0.11
CA ALA A 311 1.04 9.64 -1.38
C ALA A 311 2.54 9.99 -1.41
N ILE A 312 2.95 11.11 -0.80
CA ILE A 312 4.37 11.47 -0.68
C ILE A 312 5.12 10.39 0.11
N GLY A 313 4.60 10.04 1.30
CA GLY A 313 5.24 9.02 2.13
C GLY A 313 5.18 7.63 1.51
N GLY A 314 4.06 7.27 0.89
CA GLY A 314 3.85 6.01 0.18
C GLY A 314 4.81 5.81 -0.99
N ALA A 315 5.14 6.87 -1.73
CA ALA A 315 6.13 6.79 -2.81
C ALA A 315 7.53 6.49 -2.27
N ILE A 316 7.92 7.14 -1.15
CA ILE A 316 9.20 6.90 -0.48
C ILE A 316 9.23 5.49 0.13
N ALA A 317 8.14 5.07 0.76
CA ALA A 317 8.02 3.74 1.36
C ALA A 317 8.11 2.63 0.31
N ALA A 318 7.37 2.77 -0.80
CA ALA A 318 7.43 1.84 -1.92
C ALA A 318 8.84 1.79 -2.54
N ALA A 319 9.49 2.94 -2.73
CA ALA A 319 10.88 3.00 -3.20
C ALA A 319 11.87 2.31 -2.24
N ALA A 320 11.61 2.40 -0.93
CA ALA A 320 12.43 1.77 0.12
C ALA A 320 12.18 0.26 0.28
N GLY A 321 11.14 -0.29 -0.37
CA GLY A 321 10.84 -1.73 -0.36
C GLY A 321 9.50 -2.12 0.25
N ALA A 322 8.58 -1.18 0.51
CA ALA A 322 7.20 -1.55 0.81
C ALA A 322 6.56 -2.20 -0.44
N ASP A 323 5.73 -3.22 -0.21
CA ASP A 323 5.15 -4.03 -1.28
C ASP A 323 3.66 -3.74 -1.45
N PHE A 324 3.05 -3.16 -0.43
CA PHE A 324 1.61 -2.95 -0.33
C PHE A 324 1.32 -1.63 0.38
N LEU A 325 0.51 -0.78 -0.24
CA LEU A 325 0.13 0.52 0.31
C LEU A 325 -1.36 0.52 0.60
N CYS A 326 -1.74 0.79 1.84
CA CYS A 326 -3.11 1.17 2.16
C CYS A 326 -3.29 2.62 1.74
N TYR A 327 -4.33 2.86 0.96
CA TYR A 327 -4.64 4.21 0.55
C TYR A 327 -4.97 5.10 1.75
N ILE A 328 -4.95 6.40 1.52
CA ILE A 328 -5.51 7.41 2.42
C ILE A 328 -6.44 8.26 1.59
N THR A 329 -7.62 8.54 2.12
CA THR A 329 -8.62 9.37 1.41
C THR A 329 -8.50 10.84 1.80
N PRO A 330 -9.08 11.77 1.03
CA PRO A 330 -9.25 13.15 1.49
C PRO A 330 -10.06 13.27 2.79
N ALA A 331 -10.93 12.29 3.07
CA ALA A 331 -11.80 12.25 4.25
C ALA A 331 -11.09 11.78 5.53
N GLU A 332 -9.85 11.29 5.45
CA GLU A 332 -9.08 10.83 6.60
C GLU A 332 -9.07 11.89 7.71
N HIS A 333 -9.19 11.43 8.97
CA HIS A 333 -9.31 12.28 10.17
C HIS A 333 -10.55 13.19 10.25
N LEU A 334 -11.47 13.15 9.28
CA LEU A 334 -12.59 14.10 9.20
C LEU A 334 -13.96 13.43 9.14
N ARG A 335 -14.15 12.43 8.27
CA ARG A 335 -15.44 11.76 8.06
C ARG A 335 -15.28 10.38 7.40
N LEU A 336 -16.39 9.67 7.21
CA LEU A 336 -16.40 8.50 6.32
C LEU A 336 -16.22 8.94 4.86
N PRO A 337 -15.39 8.23 4.08
CA PRO A 337 -15.17 8.55 2.68
C PRO A 337 -16.41 8.19 1.86
N ASP A 338 -16.78 9.07 0.94
CA ASP A 338 -17.76 8.78 -0.12
C ASP A 338 -17.07 8.13 -1.34
N PRO A 339 -17.81 7.72 -2.40
CA PRO A 339 -17.20 7.09 -3.57
C PRO A 339 -16.14 7.95 -4.31
N GLU A 340 -16.24 9.29 -4.28
CA GLU A 340 -15.23 10.16 -4.90
C GLU A 340 -13.98 10.26 -4.02
N ASP A 341 -14.13 10.32 -2.70
CA ASP A 341 -12.99 10.22 -1.78
C ASP A 341 -12.21 8.91 -1.98
N VAL A 342 -12.94 7.79 -2.19
CA VAL A 342 -12.35 6.48 -2.50
C VAL A 342 -11.56 6.54 -3.81
N ARG A 343 -12.14 7.10 -4.88
CA ARG A 343 -11.44 7.29 -6.15
C ARG A 343 -10.15 8.09 -5.95
N GLN A 344 -10.21 9.25 -5.28
CA GLN A 344 -9.05 10.10 -5.08
C GLN A 344 -7.94 9.41 -4.29
N GLY A 345 -8.31 8.68 -3.23
CA GLY A 345 -7.37 7.87 -2.46
C GLY A 345 -6.67 6.80 -3.30
N ILE A 346 -7.42 6.07 -4.14
CA ILE A 346 -6.87 5.02 -5.03
C ILE A 346 -5.90 5.65 -6.03
N ILE A 347 -6.30 6.73 -6.70
CA ILE A 347 -5.48 7.38 -7.74
C ILE A 347 -4.18 7.93 -7.13
N ALA A 348 -4.26 8.63 -6.00
CA ALA A 348 -3.08 9.17 -5.32
C ALA A 348 -2.11 8.06 -4.90
N THR A 349 -2.63 6.98 -4.34
CA THR A 349 -1.82 5.84 -3.87
C THR A 349 -1.25 5.02 -5.04
N ARG A 350 -1.98 4.90 -6.16
CA ARG A 350 -1.50 4.25 -7.39
C ARG A 350 -0.34 5.02 -8.02
N ILE A 351 -0.41 6.35 -8.01
CA ILE A 351 0.69 7.22 -8.44
C ILE A 351 1.92 7.01 -7.54
N ALA A 352 1.72 6.96 -6.23
CA ALA A 352 2.78 6.69 -5.26
C ALA A 352 3.43 5.31 -5.48
N ALA A 353 2.62 4.25 -5.60
CA ALA A 353 3.05 2.89 -5.90
C ALA A 353 3.88 2.83 -7.19
N HIS A 354 3.38 3.41 -8.29
CA HIS A 354 4.09 3.42 -9.57
C HIS A 354 5.41 4.20 -9.51
N SER A 355 5.44 5.31 -8.76
CA SER A 355 6.67 6.08 -8.55
C SER A 355 7.73 5.28 -7.78
N GLY A 356 7.30 4.55 -6.75
CA GLY A 356 8.16 3.62 -6.02
C GLY A 356 8.63 2.45 -6.89
N ASP A 357 7.77 1.91 -7.75
CA ASP A 357 8.09 0.82 -8.68
C ASP A 357 9.16 1.23 -9.71
N ILE A 358 9.13 2.48 -10.19
CA ILE A 358 10.21 3.04 -11.02
C ILE A 358 11.53 3.04 -10.25
N ALA A 359 11.53 3.49 -8.99
CA ALA A 359 12.73 3.53 -8.16
C ALA A 359 13.27 2.12 -7.84
N LYS A 360 12.39 1.14 -7.63
CA LYS A 360 12.73 -0.28 -7.43
C LYS A 360 13.20 -0.98 -8.70
N GLY A 361 12.98 -0.40 -9.88
CA GLY A 361 13.26 -1.04 -11.16
C GLY A 361 12.31 -2.21 -11.47
N VAL A 362 11.05 -2.12 -11.03
CA VAL A 362 10.03 -3.12 -11.38
C VAL A 362 9.84 -3.15 -12.90
N LYS A 363 9.78 -4.36 -13.45
CA LYS A 363 9.68 -4.60 -14.89
C LYS A 363 8.46 -3.89 -15.48
N GLY A 364 8.66 -3.14 -16.57
CA GLY A 364 7.58 -2.43 -17.27
C GLY A 364 7.24 -1.05 -16.71
N ALA A 365 7.65 -0.73 -15.47
CA ALA A 365 7.31 0.55 -14.85
C ALA A 365 7.97 1.73 -15.58
N TRP A 366 9.26 1.61 -15.88
CA TRP A 366 9.99 2.63 -16.66
C TRP A 366 9.48 2.73 -18.09
N GLU A 367 9.22 1.59 -18.74
CA GLU A 367 8.74 1.53 -20.12
C GLU A 367 7.39 2.23 -20.30
N ARG A 368 6.44 2.00 -19.38
CA ARG A 368 5.14 2.69 -19.38
C ARG A 368 5.31 4.20 -19.28
N ASN A 369 6.18 4.67 -18.37
CA ASN A 369 6.42 6.09 -18.17
C ASN A 369 7.15 6.74 -19.36
N LEU A 370 8.07 6.00 -19.98
CA LEU A 370 8.76 6.43 -21.20
C LEU A 370 7.78 6.55 -22.38
N GLU A 371 6.87 5.60 -22.55
CA GLU A 371 5.88 5.69 -23.64
C GLU A 371 4.89 6.84 -23.43
N MET A 372 4.44 7.08 -22.19
CA MET A 372 3.66 8.28 -21.86
C MET A 372 4.41 9.56 -22.24
N SER A 373 5.71 9.64 -21.94
CA SER A 373 6.54 10.81 -22.29
C SER A 373 6.70 10.99 -23.80
N LYS A 374 6.88 9.90 -24.54
CA LYS A 374 6.93 9.94 -26.01
C LYS A 374 5.58 10.33 -26.61
N ALA A 375 4.48 9.83 -26.07
CA ALA A 375 3.12 10.21 -26.49
C ALA A 375 2.86 11.71 -26.25
N ARG A 376 3.25 12.24 -25.07
CA ARG A 376 3.21 13.68 -24.76
C ARG A 376 4.02 14.50 -25.75
N TYR A 377 5.25 14.05 -26.06
CA TYR A 377 6.08 14.73 -27.06
C TYR A 377 5.34 14.80 -28.38
N ARG A 378 4.85 13.66 -28.90
CA ARG A 378 4.09 13.52 -30.15
C ARG A 378 2.69 14.16 -30.15
N LEU A 379 2.22 14.69 -29.02
CA LEU A 379 0.83 15.14 -28.84
C LEU A 379 -0.20 14.04 -29.16
N ASP A 380 0.16 12.80 -28.90
CA ASP A 380 -0.68 11.62 -29.09
C ASP A 380 -1.60 11.44 -27.87
N TRP A 381 -2.70 12.18 -27.88
CA TRP A 381 -3.66 12.25 -26.78
C TRP A 381 -4.28 10.89 -26.44
N GLU A 382 -4.63 10.09 -27.45
CA GLU A 382 -5.25 8.78 -27.24
C GLU A 382 -4.32 7.82 -26.51
N THR A 383 -3.04 7.77 -26.90
CA THR A 383 -2.03 7.00 -26.18
C THR A 383 -1.81 7.55 -24.77
N MET A 384 -1.79 8.88 -24.58
CA MET A 384 -1.70 9.48 -23.24
C MET A 384 -2.86 9.05 -22.34
N PHE A 385 -4.09 9.06 -22.86
CA PHE A 385 -5.27 8.64 -22.09
C PHE A 385 -5.22 7.16 -21.74
N ALA A 386 -4.86 6.31 -22.70
CA ALA A 386 -4.75 4.86 -22.48
C ALA A 386 -3.67 4.50 -21.43
N LEU A 387 -2.59 5.28 -21.34
CA LEU A 387 -1.51 5.06 -20.39
C LEU A 387 -1.71 5.73 -19.03
N ALA A 388 -2.63 6.69 -18.93
CA ALA A 388 -2.90 7.42 -17.69
C ALA A 388 -3.37 6.48 -16.57
N ILE A 389 -3.09 6.86 -15.32
CA ILE A 389 -3.61 6.14 -14.14
C ILE A 389 -5.12 6.39 -14.00
N ASP A 390 -5.58 7.59 -14.35
CA ASP A 390 -7.00 7.94 -14.46
C ASP A 390 -7.30 8.46 -15.89
N PRO A 391 -7.62 7.56 -16.84
CA PRO A 391 -7.96 7.92 -18.20
C PRO A 391 -9.17 8.86 -18.30
N ASP A 392 -10.16 8.66 -17.42
CA ASP A 392 -11.42 9.42 -17.43
C ASP A 392 -11.15 10.89 -17.12
N LYS A 393 -10.41 11.17 -16.04
CA LYS A 393 -10.05 12.54 -15.66
C LYS A 393 -9.13 13.21 -16.68
N ALA A 394 -8.19 12.47 -17.25
CA ALA A 394 -7.30 12.99 -18.29
C ALA A 394 -8.09 13.43 -19.54
N ARG A 395 -9.07 12.62 -19.98
CA ARG A 395 -9.96 12.94 -21.10
C ARG A 395 -10.86 14.13 -20.79
N GLU A 396 -11.50 14.11 -19.62
CA GLU A 396 -12.38 15.18 -19.15
C GLU A 396 -11.67 16.54 -19.19
N TYR A 397 -10.47 16.63 -18.60
CA TYR A 397 -9.70 17.88 -18.56
C TYR A 397 -9.30 18.35 -19.96
N ARG A 398 -8.99 17.41 -20.87
CA ARG A 398 -8.69 17.77 -22.25
C ARG A 398 -9.90 18.29 -23.00
N LEU A 399 -11.09 17.72 -22.76
CA LEU A 399 -12.36 18.12 -23.38
C LEU A 399 -12.84 19.48 -22.86
N MET A 400 -12.53 19.84 -21.61
CA MET A 400 -12.82 21.16 -21.04
C MET A 400 -11.96 22.28 -21.64
N SER A 401 -10.96 21.96 -22.45
CA SER A 401 -10.09 22.96 -23.08
C SER A 401 -10.77 23.60 -24.28
N GLU A 402 -10.82 24.94 -24.30
CA GLU A 402 -11.46 25.74 -25.36
C GLU A 402 -10.93 25.46 -26.78
N ASP A 403 -9.67 25.01 -26.90
CA ASP A 403 -8.99 24.70 -28.16
C ASP A 403 -8.79 23.18 -28.37
N TYR A 404 -9.84 22.37 -28.23
CA TYR A 404 -9.75 20.92 -28.46
C TYR A 404 -9.23 20.54 -29.85
N GLU A 405 -9.63 21.28 -30.87
CA GLU A 405 -9.31 20.96 -32.26
C GLU A 405 -7.87 21.30 -32.68
N LYS A 406 -7.15 22.16 -31.94
CA LYS A 406 -5.81 22.64 -32.34
C LYS A 406 -4.67 21.64 -32.13
N GLY A 407 -4.95 20.42 -31.65
CA GLY A 407 -3.95 19.37 -31.40
C GLY A 407 -2.97 19.64 -30.24
N VAL A 408 -2.85 20.88 -29.76
CA VAL A 408 -2.04 21.30 -28.59
C VAL A 408 -2.92 21.58 -27.36
N CYS A 409 -2.31 21.71 -26.17
CA CYS A 409 -3.01 22.15 -24.97
C CYS A 409 -3.14 23.68 -24.90
N THR A 410 -4.09 24.16 -24.09
CA THR A 410 -4.36 25.59 -23.89
C THR A 410 -3.32 26.32 -23.06
N MET A 411 -2.41 25.63 -22.36
CA MET A 411 -1.39 26.30 -21.52
C MET A 411 -0.39 27.13 -22.32
N CYS A 412 0.00 26.67 -23.52
CA CYS A 412 0.99 27.35 -24.36
C CYS A 412 0.47 27.71 -25.75
N GLY A 413 -0.60 27.05 -26.23
CA GLY A 413 -1.12 27.26 -27.58
C GLY A 413 -0.03 27.14 -28.65
N ASP A 414 0.09 28.18 -29.49
CA ASP A 414 1.06 28.25 -30.58
C ASP A 414 2.53 28.26 -30.11
N PHE A 415 2.77 28.58 -28.83
CA PHE A 415 4.11 28.53 -28.21
C PHE A 415 4.42 27.15 -27.58
N CYS A 416 3.73 26.09 -28.00
CA CYS A 416 3.96 24.75 -27.50
C CYS A 416 5.42 24.32 -27.72
N ALA A 417 6.16 24.13 -26.63
CA ALA A 417 7.57 23.75 -26.66
C ALA A 417 7.83 22.44 -27.42
N TYR A 418 6.90 21.48 -27.41
CA TYR A 418 7.04 20.25 -28.18
C TYR A 418 6.94 20.49 -29.68
N VAL A 419 5.95 21.26 -30.14
CA VAL A 419 5.81 21.64 -31.55
C VAL A 419 7.03 22.44 -32.01
N SER A 420 7.46 23.43 -31.23
CA SER A 420 8.68 24.20 -31.53
C SER A 420 9.90 23.28 -31.61
N SER A 421 10.06 22.34 -30.68
CA SER A 421 11.16 21.38 -30.68
C SER A 421 11.15 20.44 -31.90
N MET A 422 9.97 20.02 -32.37
CA MET A 422 9.84 19.17 -33.56
C MET A 422 10.10 19.93 -34.86
N ASN A 423 9.61 21.17 -34.94
CA ASN A 423 9.76 22.03 -36.11
C ASN A 423 11.16 22.62 -36.23
N THR A 424 11.91 22.70 -35.12
CA THR A 424 13.30 23.12 -35.15
C THR A 424 14.16 22.03 -35.77
N GLU A 425 14.70 22.29 -36.97
CA GLU A 425 15.58 21.34 -37.62
C GLU A 425 16.82 21.06 -36.75
N ARG A 426 17.06 19.77 -36.49
CA ARG A 426 18.23 19.29 -35.73
C ARG A 426 19.56 19.77 -36.33
N LYS A 427 19.57 20.08 -37.64
CA LYS A 427 20.70 20.69 -38.35
C LYS A 427 20.95 22.13 -37.93
N THR A 428 19.90 22.95 -37.78
CA THR A 428 19.99 24.34 -37.34
C THR A 428 20.52 24.44 -35.90
N LEU A 429 20.06 23.57 -35.00
CA LEU A 429 20.59 23.50 -33.63
C LEU A 429 22.05 23.02 -33.59
N LYS A 430 22.43 22.09 -34.47
CA LYS A 430 23.83 21.67 -34.59
C LYS A 430 24.73 22.77 -35.16
N ALA A 431 24.27 23.48 -36.19
CA ALA A 431 24.99 24.62 -36.77
C ALA A 431 25.19 25.73 -35.72
N LEU A 432 24.15 26.06 -34.93
CA LEU A 432 24.26 27.00 -33.82
C LEU A 432 25.27 26.53 -32.76
N ALA A 433 25.26 25.24 -32.40
CA ALA A 433 26.22 24.68 -31.46
C ALA A 433 27.67 24.70 -31.99
N GLU A 434 27.84 24.45 -33.30
CA GLU A 434 29.13 24.50 -33.99
C GLU A 434 29.65 25.95 -34.12
N GLU A 435 28.79 26.92 -34.43
CA GLU A 435 29.12 28.36 -34.45
C GLU A 435 29.53 28.86 -33.06
N MET A 436 28.79 28.48 -32.01
CA MET A 436 29.19 28.79 -30.63
C MET A 436 30.52 28.14 -30.23
N ALA A 437 30.86 26.97 -30.80
CA ALA A 437 32.15 26.33 -30.59
C ALA A 437 33.30 27.00 -31.38
N GLN A 438 32.99 27.74 -32.45
CA GLN A 438 33.96 28.42 -33.32
C GLN A 438 34.12 29.93 -32.98
N GLY A 439 33.14 30.56 -32.33
CA GLY A 439 33.07 32.01 -32.11
C GLY A 439 33.93 32.61 -30.99
N ASP A 440 34.67 31.83 -30.20
CA ASP A 440 35.50 32.35 -29.10
C ASP A 440 36.98 32.47 -29.53
N GLY A 441 37.22 33.42 -30.44
CA GLY A 441 38.54 33.82 -30.93
C GLY A 441 39.29 34.84 -30.06
N ASN A 442 38.94 35.01 -28.78
CA ASN A 442 39.67 35.93 -27.89
C ASN A 442 39.86 35.38 -26.46
N ASP A 443 41.04 34.79 -26.25
CA ASP A 443 41.88 34.86 -25.05
C ASP A 443 41.24 34.71 -23.65
N ARG A 444 40.30 33.76 -23.50
CA ARG A 444 40.03 33.15 -22.19
C ARG A 444 40.43 31.69 -22.29
N LYS A 445 41.41 31.26 -21.46
CA LYS A 445 41.76 29.85 -21.23
C LYS A 445 40.49 29.01 -21.28
N ARG A 446 40.30 28.24 -22.37
CA ARG A 446 39.21 27.28 -22.54
C ARG A 446 39.32 26.28 -21.39
N VAL A 447 38.68 26.58 -20.28
CA VAL A 447 38.29 25.54 -19.35
C VAL A 447 37.05 24.95 -19.98
N ASP A 448 37.15 23.72 -20.49
CA ASP A 448 35.98 23.00 -20.98
C ASP A 448 34.91 23.10 -19.89
N PRO A 449 33.73 23.70 -20.16
CA PRO A 449 32.68 23.84 -19.17
C PRO A 449 32.32 22.49 -18.56
N LYS A 450 32.42 21.39 -19.34
CA LYS A 450 32.28 20.03 -18.83
C LYS A 450 33.40 19.67 -17.88
N GLU A 451 34.64 20.05 -18.15
CA GLU A 451 35.78 19.76 -17.27
C GLU A 451 35.74 20.61 -15.99
N LYS A 452 35.28 21.86 -16.04
CA LYS A 452 35.07 22.69 -14.84
C LYS A 452 33.94 22.15 -13.97
N VAL A 453 32.84 21.72 -14.60
CA VAL A 453 31.70 21.09 -13.93
C VAL A 453 32.09 19.70 -13.43
N LEU A 454 32.79 18.87 -14.21
CA LEU A 454 33.30 17.56 -13.79
C LEU A 454 34.33 17.69 -12.67
N ARG A 455 35.18 18.71 -12.69
CA ARG A 455 36.11 18.99 -11.59
C ARG A 455 35.37 19.45 -10.35
N HIS A 456 34.40 20.34 -10.48
CA HIS A 456 33.55 20.76 -9.36
C HIS A 456 32.71 19.61 -8.78
N LEU A 457 32.18 18.75 -9.66
CA LEU A 457 31.44 17.55 -9.29
C LEU A 457 32.37 16.51 -8.67
N ARG A 458 33.59 16.30 -9.16
CA ARG A 458 34.59 15.41 -8.52
C ARG A 458 35.06 15.95 -7.17
N GLU A 459 35.24 17.26 -7.05
CA GLU A 459 35.63 17.93 -5.79
C GLU A 459 34.50 17.89 -4.75
N LYS A 460 33.22 17.96 -5.16
CA LYS A 460 32.06 17.91 -4.24
C LYS A 460 31.45 16.53 -4.01
N LEU A 461 31.44 15.66 -5.02
CA LEU A 461 30.84 14.32 -4.98
C LEU A 461 31.89 13.21 -4.77
N GLY A 462 33.18 13.54 -4.62
CA GLY A 462 34.26 12.59 -4.33
C GLY A 462 34.12 11.83 -3.00
N SER A 463 33.03 12.05 -2.24
CA SER A 463 32.65 11.28 -1.06
C SER A 463 31.32 10.53 -1.21
N LEU A 464 30.69 10.53 -2.38
CA LEU A 464 29.33 9.99 -2.61
C LEU A 464 29.20 9.13 -3.89
N VAL A 465 30.31 8.62 -4.43
CA VAL A 465 30.32 7.54 -5.45
C VAL A 465 30.89 6.28 -4.84
#